data_AF-A0A090SUQ4-F1
#
_entry.id   AF-A0A090SUQ4-F1
#
_cell.length_a   1.000
_cell.length_b   1.000
_cell.length_c   1.000
_cell.angle_alpha   90.00
_cell.angle_beta   90.00
_cell.angle_gamma   90.00
#
_symmetry.space_group_name_H-M   'P 1'
#
loop_
_entity.id
_entity.type
_entity.pdbx_description
1 polymer ?
#
loop_
_entity_poly.entity_id
_entity_poly.type
_entity_poly.pdbx_seq_one_letter_code
_entity_poly.pdbx_strand_id
1 'polypeptide(L)'
;MTALTKKFVWGEVVKDHVIGDYVIREYIEKGTDTTAFHIYIKGEDMCCSFETLDSALIGAIAIKYDGANTQANTFFERAIDLTGVYSNEPS
;
A
#
# COMPACT_ATOMS: atom_id res chain seq x y z
N MET A 1 -4.22 -14.33 -13.83
CA MET A 1 -3.27 -14.10 -12.71
C MET A 1 -1.87 -14.10 -13.28
N THR A 2 -1.30 -12.93 -13.56
CA THR A 2 0.10 -12.84 -13.97
C THR A 2 0.92 -13.03 -12.70
N ALA A 3 1.52 -14.21 -12.54
CA ALA A 3 2.39 -14.50 -11.42
C ALA A 3 3.47 -13.41 -11.36
N LEU A 4 3.68 -12.84 -10.17
CA LEU A 4 4.79 -11.93 -9.89
C LEU A 4 6.09 -12.73 -9.96
N THR A 5 6.57 -12.99 -11.18
CA THR A 5 7.70 -13.89 -11.49
C THR A 5 9.06 -13.27 -11.23
N LYS A 6 9.12 -11.95 -11.02
CA LYS A 6 10.36 -11.28 -10.60
C LYS A 6 10.62 -11.57 -9.13
N LYS A 7 11.85 -11.97 -8.83
CA LYS A 7 12.37 -12.11 -7.47
C LYS A 7 12.11 -10.79 -6.72
N PHE A 8 11.36 -10.86 -5.63
CA PHE A 8 11.13 -9.71 -4.78
C PHE A 8 12.41 -9.41 -4.00
N VAL A 9 13.03 -8.25 -4.24
CA VAL A 9 14.37 -7.92 -3.74
C VAL A 9 14.35 -7.14 -2.43
N TRP A 10 13.20 -6.59 -2.06
CA TRP A 10 13.02 -5.68 -0.93
C TRP A 10 12.85 -6.41 0.41
N GLY A 11 12.68 -7.72 0.41
CA GLY A 11 12.44 -8.47 1.64
C GLY A 11 11.94 -9.89 1.44
N GLU A 12 11.50 -10.50 2.53
CA GLU A 12 10.84 -11.80 2.54
C GLU A 12 9.33 -11.60 2.36
N VAL A 13 8.76 -12.24 1.34
CA VAL A 13 7.31 -12.17 1.09
C VAL A 13 6.56 -13.00 2.14
N VAL A 14 5.64 -12.36 2.85
CA VAL A 14 4.77 -13.00 3.85
C VAL A 14 3.47 -13.46 3.18
N LYS A 15 2.80 -12.56 2.45
CA LYS A 15 1.47 -12.81 1.88
C LYS A 15 1.14 -11.83 0.77
N ASP A 16 0.42 -12.30 -0.25
CA ASP A 16 -0.22 -11.42 -1.25
C ASP A 16 -1.72 -11.29 -0.93
N HIS A 17 -2.21 -10.07 -0.77
CA HIS A 17 -3.62 -9.73 -0.58
C HIS A 17 -4.20 -9.25 -1.91
N VAL A 18 -5.18 -9.99 -2.45
CA VAL A 18 -5.73 -9.73 -3.79
C VAL A 18 -7.15 -9.17 -3.67
N ILE A 19 -7.39 -7.99 -4.23
CA ILE A 19 -8.70 -7.32 -4.24
C ILE A 19 -8.95 -6.78 -5.65
N GLY A 20 -9.73 -7.54 -6.45
CA GLY A 20 -9.99 -7.17 -7.84
C GLY A 20 -8.69 -7.02 -8.64
N ASP A 21 -8.41 -5.80 -9.13
CA ASP A 21 -7.20 -5.46 -9.89
C ASP A 21 -5.96 -5.19 -9.01
N TYR A 22 -6.13 -5.12 -7.69
CA TYR A 22 -5.06 -4.77 -6.75
C TYR A 22 -4.42 -6.03 -6.19
N VAL A 23 -3.10 -6.05 -6.14
CA VAL A 23 -2.33 -7.00 -5.34
C VAL A 23 -1.47 -6.20 -4.37
N ILE A 24 -1.66 -6.42 -3.07
CA ILE A 24 -0.85 -5.80 -2.02
C ILE A 24 0.00 -6.91 -1.41
N ARG A 25 1.30 -6.83 -1.64
CA ARG A 25 2.30 -7.76 -1.14
C ARG A 25 2.79 -7.30 0.23
N GLU A 26 2.46 -8.09 1.24
CA GLU A 26 3.01 -7.98 2.58
C GLU A 26 4.37 -8.67 2.63
N TYR A 27 5.38 -7.98 3.16
CA TYR A 27 6.74 -8.48 3.26
C TYR A 27 7.45 -7.96 4.51
N ILE A 28 8.43 -8.72 4.98
CA ILE A 28 9.39 -8.25 5.99
C ILE A 28 10.57 -7.60 5.27
N GLU A 29 10.82 -6.32 5.53
CA GLU A 29 11.86 -5.54 4.84
C GLU A 29 13.26 -6.07 5.15
N LYS A 30 14.07 -6.22 4.10
CA LYS A 30 15.40 -6.83 4.19
C LYS A 30 16.31 -6.07 5.17
N GLY A 31 16.83 -6.79 6.16
CA GLY A 31 17.73 -6.22 7.16
C GLY A 31 17.01 -5.50 8.29
N THR A 32 15.69 -5.64 8.36
CA THR A 32 14.82 -5.15 9.44
C THR A 32 13.85 -6.25 9.85
N ASP A 33 13.10 -6.03 10.93
CA ASP A 33 11.92 -6.83 11.29
C ASP A 33 10.61 -6.07 11.00
N THR A 34 10.67 -5.05 10.14
CA THR A 34 9.53 -4.19 9.82
C THR A 34 8.68 -4.84 8.72
N THR A 35 7.38 -4.92 8.96
CA THR A 35 6.40 -5.33 7.94
C THR A 35 6.04 -4.13 7.06
N ALA A 36 6.01 -4.33 5.75
CA ALA A 36 5.62 -3.33 4.76
C ALA A 36 4.73 -3.93 3.68
N PHE A 37 4.00 -3.04 2.97
CA PHE A 37 2.96 -3.42 2.02
C PHE A 37 3.22 -2.79 0.66
N HIS A 38 3.72 -3.57 -0.29
CA HIS A 38 4.05 -3.15 -1.64
C HIS A 38 2.89 -3.37 -2.60
N ILE A 39 2.57 -2.40 -3.47
CA ILE A 39 1.37 -2.49 -4.30
C ILE A 39 1.69 -2.81 -5.77
N TYR A 40 0.83 -3.64 -6.35
CA TYR A 40 0.74 -3.88 -7.78
C TYR A 40 -0.69 -3.60 -8.26
N ILE A 41 -0.82 -2.97 -9.43
CA ILE A 41 -2.11 -2.67 -10.05
C ILE A 41 -2.15 -3.33 -11.42
N LYS A 42 -3.13 -4.22 -11.65
CA LYS A 42 -3.24 -5.03 -12.88
C LYS A 42 -1.97 -5.82 -13.23
N GLY A 43 -1.20 -6.19 -12.20
CA GLY A 43 0.08 -6.92 -12.34
C GLY A 43 1.29 -6.03 -12.63
N GLU A 44 1.13 -4.71 -12.71
CA GLU A 44 2.22 -3.76 -12.84
C GLU A 44 2.73 -3.34 -11.45
N ASP A 45 4.05 -3.23 -11.31
CA ASP A 45 4.74 -2.77 -10.10
C ASP A 45 4.65 -1.25 -10.01
N MET A 46 4.05 -0.74 -8.93
CA MET A 46 3.90 0.72 -8.73
C MET A 46 5.08 1.35 -7.99
N CYS A 47 6.12 0.59 -7.66
CA CYS A 47 7.33 1.05 -7.00
C CYS A 47 7.09 1.81 -5.69
N CYS A 48 6.03 1.49 -4.95
CA CYS A 48 5.73 2.11 -3.66
C CYS A 48 5.26 1.09 -2.63
N SER A 49 5.58 1.39 -1.37
CA SER A 49 5.23 0.58 -0.20
C SER A 49 4.63 1.47 0.88
N PHE A 50 3.75 0.89 1.70
CA PHE A 50 3.06 1.54 2.81
C PHE A 50 3.28 0.74 4.10
N GLU A 51 3.05 1.40 5.24
CA GLU A 51 3.25 0.80 6.57
C GLU A 51 2.08 -0.08 7.03
N THR A 52 0.90 0.11 6.44
CA THR A 52 -0.31 -0.67 6.77
C THR A 52 -1.03 -1.15 5.51
N LEU A 53 -1.80 -2.23 5.65
CA LEU A 53 -2.63 -2.77 4.58
C LEU A 53 -3.68 -1.76 4.11
N ASP A 54 -4.28 -1.00 5.05
CA ASP A 54 -5.30 0.00 4.75
C ASP A 54 -4.73 1.16 3.93
N SER A 55 -3.57 1.70 4.36
CA SER A 55 -2.84 2.72 3.60
C SER A 55 -2.44 2.22 2.21
N ALA A 56 -1.99 0.97 2.10
CA ALA A 56 -1.66 0.38 0.80
C ALA A 56 -2.88 0.28 -0.12
N LEU A 57 -4.05 -0.09 0.41
CA LEU A 57 -5.28 -0.16 -0.37
C LEU A 57 -5.73 1.23 -0.85
N ILE A 58 -5.70 2.23 0.03
CA ILE A 58 -6.04 3.61 -0.31
C ILE A 58 -5.06 4.16 -1.35
N GLY A 59 -3.76 3.93 -1.14
CA GLY A 59 -2.71 4.28 -2.09
C GLY A 59 -2.94 3.67 -3.48
N ALA A 60 -3.28 2.38 -3.54
CA ALA A 60 -3.58 1.70 -4.80
C ALA A 60 -4.82 2.27 -5.51
N ILE A 61 -5.88 2.59 -4.77
CA ILE A 61 -7.07 3.23 -5.32
C ILE A 61 -6.73 4.63 -5.85
N ALA A 62 -6.02 5.44 -5.05
CA ALA A 62 -5.60 6.78 -5.44
C ALA A 62 -4.77 6.76 -6.72
N ILE A 63 -3.74 5.90 -6.79
CA ILE A 63 -2.87 5.78 -7.96
C ILE A 63 -3.64 5.33 -9.20
N LYS A 64 -4.61 4.42 -9.08
CA LYS A 64 -5.41 3.95 -10.21
C LYS A 64 -6.25 5.06 -10.85
N TYR A 65 -6.81 5.97 -10.06
CA TYR A 65 -7.77 6.97 -10.54
C TYR A 65 -7.17 8.38 -10.73
N ASP A 66 -6.22 8.76 -9.88
CA ASP A 66 -5.62 10.11 -9.86
C ASP A 66 -4.18 10.11 -10.39
N GLY A 67 -3.56 8.94 -10.47
CA GLY A 67 -2.17 8.77 -10.92
C GLY A 67 -1.16 8.72 -9.77
N ALA A 68 0.07 8.36 -10.10
CA ALA A 68 1.17 8.35 -9.13
C ALA A 68 1.65 9.76 -8.77
N ASN A 69 2.22 9.92 -7.57
CA ASN A 69 2.80 11.17 -7.05
C ASN A 69 1.79 12.31 -6.81
N THR A 70 0.49 12.01 -6.71
CA THR A 70 -0.50 12.97 -6.21
C THR A 70 -0.62 12.88 -4.69
N GLN A 71 -1.44 13.75 -4.09
CA GLN A 71 -1.73 13.73 -2.65
C GLN A 71 -3.09 13.11 -2.33
N ALA A 72 -3.76 12.49 -3.31
CA ALA A 72 -5.12 11.96 -3.11
C ALA A 72 -5.18 10.95 -1.97
N ASN A 73 -4.23 10.01 -1.89
CA ASN A 73 -4.16 9.04 -0.79
C ASN A 73 -4.11 9.73 0.58
N THR A 74 -3.27 10.75 0.75
CA THR A 74 -3.15 11.51 2.01
C THR A 74 -4.46 12.18 2.39
N PHE A 75 -5.19 12.76 1.43
CA PHE A 75 -6.50 13.36 1.70
C PHE A 75 -7.55 12.31 2.08
N PHE A 76 -7.56 11.16 1.43
CA PHE A 76 -8.46 10.05 1.77
C PHE A 76 -8.17 9.48 3.16
N GLU A 77 -6.90 9.22 3.49
CA GLU A 77 -6.49 8.73 4.81
C GLU A 77 -6.92 9.71 5.91
N ARG A 78 -6.75 11.02 5.70
CA ARG A 78 -7.23 12.06 6.63
C ARG A 78 -8.74 12.09 6.75
N ALA A 79 -9.48 11.91 5.65
CA ALA A 79 -10.93 11.95 5.65
C ALA A 79 -11.57 10.81 6.47
N ILE A 80 -10.88 9.68 6.60
CA ILE A 80 -11.33 8.53 7.39
C ILE A 80 -10.60 8.40 8.73
N ASP A 81 -9.83 9.43 9.13
CA ASP A 81 -8.99 9.48 10.33
C ASP A 81 -8.04 8.26 10.49
N LEU A 82 -7.52 7.75 9.37
CA LEU A 82 -6.62 6.59 9.37
C LEU A 82 -5.27 6.89 10.05
N THR A 83 -4.87 8.16 10.05
CA THR A 83 -3.60 8.62 10.64
C THR A 83 -3.72 8.93 12.14
N GLY A 84 -4.92 8.84 12.73
CA GLY A 84 -5.18 9.12 14.14
C GLY A 84 -4.89 10.57 14.56
N VAL A 85 -4.85 11.50 13.61
CA VAL A 85 -4.48 12.90 13.85
C VAL A 85 -5.66 13.71 14.39
N TYR A 86 -6.91 13.28 14.17
CA TYR A 86 -8.10 14.05 14.54
C TYR A 86 -8.81 13.60 15.82
N SER A 87 -8.28 12.61 16.55
CA SER A 87 -8.85 12.18 17.84
C SER A 87 -8.57 13.14 19.01
N ASN A 88 -8.07 14.37 18.76
CA ASN A 88 -7.67 15.33 19.80
C ASN A 88 -8.15 16.78 19.55
N GLU A 89 -9.39 17.01 19.13
CA GLU A 89 -10.00 18.35 19.21
C GLU A 89 -11.15 18.34 20.25
N PRO A 90 -11.12 19.20 21.29
CA PRO A 90 -12.16 19.28 22.31
C PRO A 90 -13.44 19.89 21.75
N SER A 91 -14.58 19.35 22.22
CA SER A 91 -15.96 19.79 21.97
C SER A 91 -16.21 21.28 22.24
#